data_AF-A0A9D0VDZ1-F1
#
_entry.id   AF-A0A9D0VDZ1-F1
#
_cell.length_a   1.000
_cell.length_b   1.000
_cell.length_c   1.000
_cell.angle_alpha   90.00
_cell.angle_beta   90.00
_cell.angle_gamma   90.00
#
_symmetry.space_group_name_H-M   'P 1'
#
loop_
_entity.id
_entity.type
_entity.pdbx_description
1 polymer ?
#
loop_
_entity_poly.entity_id
_entity_poly.type
_entity_poly.pdbx_seq_one_letter_code
_entity_poly.pdbx_strand_id
1 'polypeptide(L)'
;MCCRDPPISGAMLRGRSRSRAPGGGLQLRQAAPVDRVRIDRPRQEAWVWLAHGASCTPVAWLVAWLILRSPLPLFDEAFTHDAWYAVGFKLIWMLLVPIAWLGWRGYRPRDLLAGWSPSIRSALALGTALSVGLLINAGHLGPIRGLLADASPGAAGLGLAVGLVLPLLTAALPEELVFRALLQTRLEAVVGRIVAVVVTAALFTAWHLPSRYLLSDGVEGQAGDLSSVLIGTGAPVLIVGLVLGLLWDRHRSLPVLIVLHWGVDLPPAVRHALGGRF
;
A
#
# COMPACT_ATOMS: atom_id res chain seq x y z
N MET A 1 3.24 52.07 50.33
CA MET A 1 4.31 52.64 49.48
C MET A 1 5.50 51.69 49.49
N CYS A 2 5.66 50.90 48.43
CA CYS A 2 6.93 50.32 47.99
C CYS A 2 6.70 49.75 46.59
N CYS A 3 7.29 50.43 45.61
CA CYS A 3 7.24 50.11 44.19
C CYS A 3 7.92 48.77 43.91
N ARG A 4 7.32 47.94 43.05
CA ARG A 4 8.01 46.85 42.36
C ARG A 4 7.95 47.13 40.87
N ASP A 5 9.13 47.17 40.26
CA ASP A 5 9.35 47.41 38.84
C ASP A 5 8.84 46.26 37.96
N PRO A 6 8.41 46.53 36.71
CA PRO A 6 8.03 45.51 35.75
C PRO A 6 9.26 44.90 35.05
N PRO A 7 9.22 43.61 34.66
CA PRO A 7 10.31 43.00 33.90
C PRO A 7 10.31 43.45 32.43
N ILE A 8 11.52 43.75 31.96
CA ILE A 8 11.89 44.28 30.65
C ILE A 8 11.58 43.26 29.54
N SER A 9 10.86 43.74 28.53
CA SER A 9 10.55 43.02 27.29
C SER A 9 11.80 42.91 26.41
N GLY A 10 12.41 41.73 26.37
CA GLY A 10 13.54 41.40 25.49
C GLY A 10 13.06 41.02 24.09
N ALA A 11 12.92 42.01 23.22
CA ALA A 11 12.65 41.80 21.79
C ALA A 11 13.86 41.14 21.10
N MET A 12 13.82 39.81 20.99
CA MET A 12 14.82 39.01 20.30
C MET A 12 14.64 39.13 18.77
N LEU A 13 15.34 40.09 18.17
CA LEU A 13 15.48 40.26 16.72
C LEU A 13 16.18 39.03 16.10
N ARG A 14 15.39 38.05 15.65
CA ARG A 14 15.89 36.94 14.84
C ARG A 14 16.10 37.40 13.40
N GLY A 15 17.34 37.79 13.09
CA GLY A 15 17.81 37.98 11.72
C GLY A 15 17.70 36.68 10.91
N ARG A 16 16.70 36.60 10.02
CA ARG A 16 16.61 35.54 9.02
C ARG A 16 17.48 35.90 7.81
N SER A 17 18.77 35.60 7.93
CA SER A 17 19.66 35.45 6.77
C SER A 17 19.19 34.27 5.91
N ARG A 18 18.42 34.55 4.85
CA ARG A 18 18.10 33.57 3.81
C ARG A 18 19.09 33.72 2.67
N SER A 19 20.22 33.02 2.76
CA SER A 19 21.10 32.79 1.61
C SER A 19 20.37 31.88 0.61
N ARG A 20 19.81 32.46 -0.45
CA ARG A 20 19.33 31.71 -1.62
C ARG A 20 20.54 31.31 -2.46
N ALA A 21 20.99 30.06 -2.32
CA ALA A 21 21.92 29.49 -3.28
C ALA A 21 21.21 29.24 -4.63
N PRO A 22 21.75 29.70 -5.76
CA PRO A 22 21.20 29.47 -7.08
C PRO A 22 21.68 28.11 -7.62
N GLY A 23 21.00 27.03 -7.22
CA GLY A 23 21.21 25.70 -7.78
C GLY A 23 20.07 25.34 -8.73
N GLY A 24 20.21 25.67 -10.02
CA GLY A 24 19.25 25.41 -11.09
C GLY A 24 19.13 23.95 -11.52
N GLY A 25 19.13 23.02 -10.56
CA GLY A 25 18.74 21.63 -10.81
C GLY A 25 17.22 21.52 -10.83
N LEU A 26 16.68 20.74 -11.76
CA LEU A 26 15.26 20.43 -11.90
C LEU A 26 14.78 19.61 -10.68
N GLN A 27 14.73 20.22 -9.50
CA GLN A 27 14.16 19.61 -8.30
C GLN A 27 12.66 19.47 -8.55
N LEU A 28 12.22 18.27 -8.91
CA LEU A 28 10.82 17.88 -8.90
C LEU A 28 10.26 18.18 -7.51
N ARG A 29 9.59 19.34 -7.39
CA ARG A 29 9.05 19.82 -6.11
C ARG A 29 8.01 18.83 -5.61
N GLN A 30 8.18 18.37 -4.36
CA GLN A 30 7.12 17.65 -3.65
C GLN A 30 5.93 18.59 -3.48
N ALA A 31 4.70 18.13 -3.76
CA ALA A 31 3.52 18.91 -3.44
C ALA A 31 3.20 18.84 -1.94
N ALA A 32 3.57 17.73 -1.30
CA ALA A 32 3.45 17.51 0.14
C ALA A 32 4.77 16.98 0.72
N PRO A 33 5.47 17.76 1.56
CA PRO A 33 6.72 17.34 2.20
C PRO A 33 6.52 16.23 3.24
N VAL A 34 7.60 15.49 3.53
CA VAL A 34 7.64 14.35 4.47
C VAL A 34 7.22 14.73 5.90
N ASP A 35 7.49 15.96 6.32
CA ASP A 35 7.17 16.48 7.66
C ASP A 35 5.67 16.61 7.95
N ARG A 36 4.80 16.41 6.94
CA ARG A 36 3.34 16.32 7.14
C ARG A 36 2.87 15.02 7.78
N VAL A 37 3.69 13.97 7.71
CA VAL A 37 3.43 12.71 8.40
C VAL A 37 4.26 12.72 9.67
N ARG A 38 3.62 12.42 10.81
CA ARG A 38 4.33 12.37 12.09
C ARG A 38 5.39 11.25 12.05
N ILE A 39 6.60 11.57 12.48
CA ILE A 39 7.70 10.61 12.67
C ILE A 39 8.44 11.02 13.95
N ASP A 40 8.31 10.23 15.01
CA ASP A 40 8.89 10.58 16.32
C ASP A 40 10.38 10.26 16.36
N ARG A 41 10.80 9.12 15.78
CA ARG A 41 12.19 8.65 15.80
C ARG A 41 12.64 8.17 14.42
N PRO A 42 12.96 9.07 13.47
CA PRO A 42 13.12 8.73 12.05
C PRO A 42 14.03 7.54 11.77
N ARG A 43 15.24 7.50 12.35
CA ARG A 43 16.18 6.39 12.15
C ARG A 43 15.67 5.06 12.72
N GLN A 44 15.16 5.07 13.95
CA GLN A 44 14.69 3.84 14.60
C GLN A 44 13.45 3.28 13.89
N GLU A 45 12.49 4.15 13.57
CA GLU A 45 11.29 3.74 12.86
C GLU A 45 11.60 3.26 11.43
N ALA A 46 12.52 3.92 10.72
CA ALA A 46 12.98 3.46 9.41
C ALA A 46 13.55 2.04 9.47
N TRP A 47 14.39 1.74 10.47
CA TRP A 47 14.93 0.39 10.66
C TRP A 47 13.85 -0.65 11.00
N VAL A 48 12.92 -0.32 11.90
CA VAL A 48 11.80 -1.21 12.23
C VAL A 48 10.99 -1.55 10.98
N TRP A 49 10.62 -0.54 10.20
CA TRP A 49 9.80 -0.75 9.01
C TRP A 49 10.57 -1.40 7.86
N LEU A 50 11.86 -1.12 7.72
CA LEU A 50 12.72 -1.82 6.76
C LEU A 50 12.82 -3.31 7.10
N ALA A 51 13.03 -3.65 8.38
CA ALA A 51 13.04 -5.03 8.84
C ALA A 51 11.69 -5.71 8.63
N HIS A 52 10.57 -5.04 8.94
CA HIS A 52 9.23 -5.57 8.72
C HIS A 52 8.96 -5.79 7.22
N GLY A 53 9.24 -4.81 6.36
CA GLY A 53 9.08 -4.95 4.90
C GLY A 53 9.96 -6.06 4.32
N ALA A 54 11.20 -6.20 4.79
CA ALA A 54 12.08 -7.30 4.38
C ALA A 54 11.54 -8.67 4.84
N SER A 55 11.00 -8.75 6.05
CA SER A 55 10.44 -9.99 6.61
C SER A 55 9.18 -10.49 5.90
N CYS A 56 8.48 -9.64 5.15
CA CYS A 56 7.34 -10.07 4.33
C CYS A 56 7.71 -11.18 3.34
N THR A 57 8.94 -11.18 2.82
CA THR A 57 9.40 -12.20 1.85
C THR A 57 9.53 -13.60 2.47
N PRO A 58 10.29 -13.82 3.56
CA PRO A 58 10.35 -15.14 4.20
C PRO A 58 9.01 -15.56 4.81
N VAL A 59 8.17 -14.62 5.28
CA VAL A 59 6.81 -14.96 5.76
C VAL A 59 5.92 -15.41 4.61
N ALA A 60 5.98 -14.76 3.44
CA ALA A 60 5.25 -15.20 2.25
C ALA A 60 5.69 -16.59 1.78
N TRP A 61 7.00 -16.90 1.86
CA TRP A 61 7.53 -18.25 1.64
C TRP A 61 6.93 -19.28 2.60
N LEU A 62 6.94 -18.99 3.91
CA LEU A 62 6.39 -19.87 4.93
C LEU A 62 4.89 -20.12 4.71
N VAL A 63 4.13 -19.06 4.45
CA VAL A 63 2.69 -19.13 4.19
C VAL A 63 2.41 -19.98 2.96
N ALA A 64 3.15 -19.77 1.86
CA ALA A 64 2.97 -20.56 0.66
C ALA A 64 3.31 -22.04 0.87
N TRP A 65 4.36 -22.32 1.66
CA TRP A 65 4.68 -23.67 2.07
C TRP A 65 3.60 -24.31 2.96
N LEU A 66 2.98 -23.53 3.86
CA LEU A 66 1.86 -24.01 4.69
C LEU A 66 0.65 -24.36 3.82
N ILE A 67 0.33 -23.55 2.81
CA ILE A 67 -0.76 -23.82 1.86
C ILE A 67 -0.52 -25.14 1.10
N LEU A 68 0.70 -25.38 0.62
CA LEU A 68 1.06 -26.64 -0.04
C LEU A 68 0.90 -27.87 0.86
N ARG A 69 1.06 -27.71 2.19
CA ARG A 69 1.06 -28.82 3.15
C ARG A 69 -0.28 -29.04 3.84
N SER A 70 -1.00 -27.96 4.08
CA SER A 70 -2.24 -27.95 4.86
C SER A 70 -3.11 -26.77 4.39
N PRO A 71 -3.68 -26.84 3.18
CA PRO A 71 -4.52 -25.78 2.64
C PRO A 71 -5.77 -25.59 3.52
N LEU A 72 -6.15 -24.34 3.72
CA LEU A 72 -7.33 -23.91 4.47
C LEU A 72 -8.13 -22.91 3.61
N PRO A 73 -8.76 -23.37 2.51
CA PRO A 73 -9.50 -22.50 1.61
C PRO A 73 -10.70 -21.87 2.34
N LEU A 74 -10.85 -20.54 2.24
CA LEU A 74 -12.00 -19.84 2.81
C LEU A 74 -13.23 -19.89 1.90
N PHE A 75 -13.02 -19.84 0.59
CA PHE A 75 -14.07 -19.76 -0.42
C PHE A 75 -13.85 -20.74 -1.57
N ASP A 76 -12.63 -20.75 -2.13
CA ASP A 76 -12.23 -21.59 -3.25
C ASP A 76 -10.75 -22.02 -3.11
N GLU A 77 -10.24 -22.75 -4.10
CA GLU A 77 -8.89 -23.30 -4.11
C GLU A 77 -7.80 -22.28 -4.47
N ALA A 78 -8.13 -21.03 -4.79
CA ALA A 78 -7.12 -20.03 -5.06
C ALA A 78 -6.33 -19.72 -3.78
N PHE A 79 -5.01 -19.73 -3.87
CA PHE A 79 -4.16 -19.51 -2.70
C PHE A 79 -4.36 -18.14 -2.05
N THR A 80 -4.81 -17.14 -2.80
CA THR A 80 -5.13 -15.80 -2.28
C THR A 80 -6.34 -15.81 -1.33
N HIS A 81 -7.20 -16.83 -1.44
CA HIS A 81 -8.36 -17.08 -0.58
C HIS A 81 -8.08 -18.10 0.52
N ASP A 82 -6.85 -18.60 0.62
CA ASP A 82 -6.45 -19.48 1.73
C ASP A 82 -6.31 -18.68 3.03
N ALA A 83 -6.78 -19.24 4.14
CA ALA A 83 -6.71 -18.60 5.46
C ALA A 83 -5.28 -18.25 5.89
N TRP A 84 -4.28 -19.05 5.51
CA TRP A 84 -2.88 -18.74 5.79
C TRP A 84 -2.44 -17.44 5.11
N TYR A 85 -2.87 -17.23 3.87
CA TYR A 85 -2.56 -16.03 3.10
C TYR A 85 -3.44 -14.85 3.53
N ALA A 86 -4.75 -14.97 3.41
CA ALA A 86 -5.67 -13.87 3.65
C ALA A 86 -5.68 -13.43 5.12
N VAL A 87 -5.80 -14.37 6.06
CA VAL A 87 -5.89 -14.02 7.49
C VAL A 87 -4.50 -13.91 8.12
N GLY A 88 -3.70 -14.97 8.01
CA GLY A 88 -2.39 -15.05 8.66
C GLY A 88 -1.43 -13.97 8.17
N PHE A 89 -1.24 -13.90 6.86
CA PHE A 89 -0.29 -12.96 6.27
C PHE A 89 -0.88 -11.56 6.08
N LYS A 90 -2.00 -11.42 5.36
CA LYS A 90 -2.50 -10.09 5.01
C LYS A 90 -3.13 -9.36 6.19
N LEU A 91 -4.08 -9.97 6.90
CA LEU A 91 -4.77 -9.30 8.00
C LEU A 91 -3.92 -9.23 9.28
N ILE A 92 -3.35 -10.35 9.73
CA ILE A 92 -2.59 -10.34 10.99
C ILE A 92 -1.23 -9.67 10.80
N TRP A 93 -0.39 -10.21 9.90
CA TRP A 93 0.98 -9.74 9.75
C TRP A 93 1.09 -8.35 9.11
N MET A 94 0.37 -8.09 8.01
CA MET A 94 0.50 -6.82 7.28
C MET A 94 -0.45 -5.70 7.76
N LEU A 95 -1.48 -5.99 8.55
CA LEU A 95 -2.44 -4.96 8.98
C LEU A 95 -2.50 -4.81 10.50
N LEU A 96 -2.81 -5.87 11.24
CA LEU A 96 -2.99 -5.79 12.69
C LEU A 96 -1.67 -5.51 13.42
N VAL A 97 -0.57 -6.15 13.04
CA VAL A 97 0.76 -5.87 13.64
C VAL A 97 1.15 -4.39 13.45
N PRO A 98 1.05 -3.79 12.25
CA PRO A 98 1.29 -2.36 12.10
C PRO A 98 0.35 -1.44 12.86
N ILE A 99 -0.95 -1.75 12.90
CA ILE A 99 -1.92 -0.97 13.68
C ILE A 99 -1.60 -1.04 15.17
N ALA A 100 -1.27 -2.22 15.70
CA ALA A 100 -0.88 -2.41 17.09
C ALA A 100 0.40 -1.64 17.43
N TRP A 101 1.40 -1.68 16.55
CA TRP A 101 2.62 -0.89 16.71
C TRP A 101 2.34 0.61 16.75
N LEU A 102 1.49 1.11 15.83
CA LEU A 102 1.09 2.51 15.79
C LEU A 102 0.37 2.93 17.07
N GLY A 103 -0.59 2.13 17.54
CA GLY A 103 -1.31 2.35 18.79
C GLY A 103 -0.39 2.39 20.00
N TRP A 104 0.53 1.43 20.11
CA TRP A 104 1.53 1.37 21.17
C TRP A 104 2.47 2.59 21.19
N ARG A 105 2.81 3.13 20.02
CA ARG A 105 3.61 4.34 19.88
C ARG A 105 2.79 5.64 20.02
N GLY A 106 1.48 5.54 20.22
CA GLY A 106 0.58 6.68 20.40
C GLY A 106 0.31 7.46 19.11
N TYR A 107 0.44 6.83 17.95
CA TYR A 107 0.00 7.41 16.68
C TYR A 107 -1.52 7.40 16.60
N ARG A 108 -2.07 8.43 15.97
CA ARG A 108 -3.50 8.52 15.61
C ARG A 108 -3.67 8.33 14.11
N PRO A 109 -4.83 7.87 13.60
CA PRO A 109 -5.04 7.74 12.15
C PRO A 109 -4.73 9.02 11.36
N ARG A 110 -5.10 10.18 11.92
CA ARG A 110 -4.80 11.51 11.31
C ARG A 110 -3.31 11.79 11.11
N ASP A 111 -2.45 11.15 11.88
CA ASP A 111 -0.99 11.34 11.80
C ASP A 111 -0.42 10.72 10.51
N LEU A 112 -1.15 9.79 9.88
CA LEU A 112 -0.80 9.13 8.61
C LEU A 112 -1.48 9.78 7.40
N LEU A 113 -2.53 10.57 7.62
CA LEU A 113 -3.35 11.15 6.56
C LEU A 113 -2.74 12.43 5.95
N ALA A 114 -1.59 12.91 6.47
CA ALA A 114 -0.86 14.08 5.96
C ALA A 114 -1.72 15.34 5.77
N GLY A 115 -2.72 15.54 6.64
CA GLY A 115 -3.68 16.65 6.57
C GLY A 115 -4.82 16.46 5.57
N TRP A 116 -5.03 15.25 5.05
CA TRP A 116 -6.20 14.93 4.22
C TRP A 116 -7.49 15.22 4.98
N SER A 117 -8.45 15.83 4.29
CA SER A 117 -9.79 16.10 4.80
C SER A 117 -10.85 15.72 3.75
N PRO A 118 -12.05 15.28 4.18
CA PRO A 118 -13.17 15.10 3.27
C PRO A 118 -13.56 16.44 2.63
N SER A 119 -13.57 16.49 1.30
CA SER A 119 -13.99 17.65 0.52
C SER A 119 -14.44 17.19 -0.87
N ILE A 120 -15.11 18.06 -1.63
CA ILE A 120 -15.47 17.74 -3.03
C ILE A 120 -14.22 17.42 -3.88
N ARG A 121 -13.09 18.10 -3.64
CA ARG A 121 -11.83 17.83 -4.32
C ARG A 121 -11.29 16.44 -3.96
N SER A 122 -11.41 16.06 -2.69
CA SER A 122 -11.02 14.73 -2.22
C SER A 122 -11.91 13.65 -2.85
N ALA A 123 -13.22 13.89 -2.96
CA ALA A 123 -14.14 12.96 -3.62
C ALA A 123 -13.80 12.78 -5.11
N LEU A 124 -13.54 13.88 -5.84
CA LEU A 124 -13.10 13.82 -7.23
C LEU A 124 -11.78 13.07 -7.39
N ALA A 125 -10.83 13.28 -6.48
CA ALA A 125 -9.55 12.57 -6.50
C ALA A 125 -9.72 11.06 -6.26
N LEU A 126 -10.58 10.66 -5.31
CA LEU A 126 -10.91 9.25 -5.05
C LEU A 126 -11.63 8.62 -6.25
N GLY A 127 -12.62 9.30 -6.82
CA GLY A 127 -13.32 8.81 -8.01
C GLY A 127 -12.40 8.67 -9.23
N THR A 128 -11.48 9.61 -9.42
CA THR A 128 -10.45 9.54 -10.47
C THR A 128 -9.52 8.35 -10.22
N ALA A 129 -9.03 8.19 -9.00
CA ALA A 129 -8.15 7.08 -8.62
C ALA A 129 -8.81 5.72 -8.85
N LEU A 130 -10.06 5.56 -8.43
CA LEU A 130 -10.83 4.34 -8.66
C LEU A 130 -10.97 4.06 -10.16
N SER A 131 -11.33 5.08 -10.94
CA SER A 131 -11.52 4.95 -12.38
C SER A 131 -10.23 4.54 -13.09
N VAL A 132 -9.09 5.16 -12.73
CA VAL A 132 -7.77 4.79 -13.27
C VAL A 132 -7.40 3.36 -12.89
N GLY A 133 -7.62 2.96 -11.63
CA GLY A 133 -7.37 1.59 -11.18
C GLY A 133 -8.18 0.57 -11.97
N LEU A 134 -9.50 0.79 -12.11
CA LEU A 134 -10.39 -0.07 -12.88
C LEU A 134 -9.97 -0.20 -14.35
N LEU A 135 -9.49 0.90 -14.95
CA LEU A 135 -9.07 0.93 -16.35
C LEU A 135 -7.83 0.08 -16.61
N ILE A 136 -6.92 -0.07 -15.64
CA ILE A 136 -5.72 -0.91 -15.77
C ILE A 136 -6.11 -2.38 -16.05
N ASN A 137 -7.20 -2.85 -15.45
CA ASN A 137 -7.71 -4.22 -15.61
C ASN A 137 -9.07 -4.28 -16.31
N ALA A 138 -9.35 -3.34 -17.22
CA ALA A 138 -10.63 -3.26 -17.94
C ALA A 138 -10.94 -4.52 -18.78
N GLY A 139 -9.92 -5.31 -19.14
CA GLY A 139 -10.09 -6.59 -19.85
C GLY A 139 -10.97 -7.60 -19.10
N HIS A 140 -11.13 -7.46 -17.78
CA HIS A 140 -11.99 -8.35 -16.98
C HIS A 140 -13.48 -8.02 -17.09
N LEU A 141 -13.87 -6.83 -17.59
CA LEU A 141 -15.26 -6.39 -17.61
C LEU A 141 -16.17 -7.25 -18.51
N GLY A 142 -15.64 -7.73 -19.65
CA GLY A 142 -16.35 -8.62 -20.55
C GLY A 142 -16.70 -9.97 -19.89
N PRO A 143 -15.70 -10.72 -19.38
CA PRO A 143 -15.92 -11.95 -18.63
C PRO A 143 -16.86 -11.77 -17.42
N ILE A 144 -16.70 -10.71 -16.63
CA ILE A 144 -17.57 -10.40 -15.48
C ILE A 144 -19.03 -10.27 -15.93
N ARG A 145 -19.29 -9.57 -17.04
CA ARG A 145 -20.64 -9.43 -17.58
C ARG A 145 -21.27 -10.78 -17.95
N GLY A 146 -20.49 -11.69 -18.54
CA GLY A 146 -20.95 -13.05 -18.85
C GLY A 146 -21.31 -13.83 -17.58
N LEU A 147 -20.39 -13.87 -16.61
CA LEU A 147 -20.61 -14.57 -15.33
C LEU A 147 -21.83 -14.04 -14.56
N LEU A 148 -22.05 -12.73 -14.58
CA LEU A 148 -23.23 -12.11 -13.95
C LEU A 148 -24.54 -12.47 -14.65
N ALA A 149 -24.53 -12.72 -15.97
CA ALA A 149 -25.72 -13.11 -16.71
C ALA A 149 -26.13 -14.56 -16.41
N ASP A 150 -25.15 -15.42 -16.13
CA ASP A 150 -25.35 -16.85 -15.87
C ASP A 150 -25.60 -17.16 -14.38
N ALA A 151 -25.20 -16.27 -13.48
CA ALA A 151 -25.32 -16.47 -12.04
C ALA A 151 -26.76 -16.21 -11.51
N SER A 152 -27.16 -16.98 -10.50
CA SER A 152 -28.36 -16.64 -9.73
C SER A 152 -28.18 -15.30 -9.00
N PRO A 153 -29.25 -14.51 -8.74
CA PRO A 153 -29.11 -13.21 -8.08
C PRO A 153 -28.37 -13.26 -6.73
N GLY A 154 -28.59 -14.33 -5.96
CA GLY A 154 -27.90 -14.53 -4.68
C GLY A 154 -26.40 -14.80 -4.83
N ALA A 155 -26.02 -15.66 -5.78
CA ALA A 155 -24.62 -15.96 -6.07
C ALA A 155 -23.90 -14.73 -6.64
N ALA A 156 -24.54 -13.99 -7.56
CA ALA A 156 -24.02 -12.74 -8.11
C ALA A 156 -23.80 -11.69 -7.01
N GLY A 157 -24.78 -11.51 -6.12
CA GLY A 157 -24.69 -10.57 -5.01
C GLY A 157 -23.55 -10.90 -4.05
N LEU A 158 -23.39 -12.18 -3.69
CA LEU A 158 -22.30 -12.64 -2.83
C LEU A 158 -20.93 -12.47 -3.51
N GLY A 159 -20.79 -12.90 -4.76
CA GLY A 159 -19.54 -12.76 -5.51
C GLY A 159 -19.11 -11.31 -5.69
N LEU A 160 -20.04 -10.40 -5.96
CA LEU A 160 -19.77 -8.96 -5.99
C LEU A 160 -19.35 -8.43 -4.62
N ALA A 161 -20.01 -8.83 -3.53
CA ALA A 161 -19.65 -8.38 -2.19
C ALA A 161 -18.25 -8.86 -1.76
N VAL A 162 -17.93 -10.13 -2.01
CA VAL A 162 -16.61 -10.72 -1.74
C VAL A 162 -15.54 -10.05 -2.60
N GLY A 163 -15.75 -9.97 -3.92
CA GLY A 163 -14.83 -9.33 -4.85
C GLY A 163 -14.61 -7.84 -4.57
N LEU A 164 -15.58 -7.16 -3.96
CA LEU A 164 -15.46 -5.76 -3.54
C LEU A 164 -14.63 -5.61 -2.26
N VAL A 165 -14.96 -6.38 -1.22
CA VAL A 165 -14.41 -6.19 0.13
C VAL A 165 -13.04 -6.83 0.31
N LEU A 166 -12.85 -8.03 -0.24
CA LEU A 166 -11.65 -8.82 0.00
C LEU A 166 -10.36 -8.12 -0.50
N PRO A 167 -10.25 -7.62 -1.75
CA PRO A 167 -9.03 -6.93 -2.19
C PRO A 167 -8.75 -5.64 -1.42
N LEU A 168 -9.79 -4.93 -0.95
CA LEU A 168 -9.59 -3.76 -0.10
C LEU A 168 -8.89 -4.13 1.22
N LEU A 169 -9.38 -5.18 1.88
CA LEU A 169 -8.91 -5.58 3.21
C LEU A 169 -7.61 -6.39 3.18
N THR A 170 -7.36 -7.14 2.10
CA THR A 170 -6.22 -8.07 2.02
C THR A 170 -5.09 -7.57 1.14
N ALA A 171 -5.33 -6.61 0.24
CA ALA A 171 -4.30 -6.02 -0.60
C ALA A 171 -4.15 -4.52 -0.34
N ALA A 172 -5.09 -3.70 -0.82
CA ALA A 172 -4.91 -2.25 -0.88
C ALA A 172 -4.65 -1.59 0.49
N LEU A 173 -5.44 -1.90 1.52
CA LEU A 173 -5.27 -1.26 2.83
C LEU A 173 -3.97 -1.70 3.55
N PRO A 174 -3.68 -3.01 3.74
CA PRO A 174 -2.44 -3.43 4.39
C PRO A 174 -1.18 -2.98 3.65
N GLU A 175 -1.19 -3.11 2.32
CA GLU A 175 -0.01 -2.84 1.49
C GLU A 175 0.35 -1.36 1.47
N GLU A 176 -0.62 -0.47 1.23
CA GLU A 176 -0.35 0.96 1.19
C GLU A 176 0.00 1.51 2.58
N LEU A 177 -0.58 0.94 3.65
CA LEU A 177 -0.21 1.28 5.03
C LEU A 177 1.26 0.94 5.29
N VAL A 178 1.67 -0.32 5.06
CA VAL A 178 3.02 -0.79 5.36
C VAL A 178 4.06 -0.14 4.46
N PHE A 179 3.86 -0.21 3.15
CA PHE A 179 4.91 0.18 2.20
C PHE A 179 4.98 1.69 2.00
N ARG A 180 3.86 2.42 1.98
CA ARG A 180 3.88 3.88 1.75
C ARG A 180 3.90 4.67 3.04
N ALA A 181 2.83 4.56 3.83
CA ALA A 181 2.64 5.40 5.00
C ALA A 181 3.74 5.18 6.05
N LEU A 182 4.15 3.92 6.23
CA LEU A 182 5.16 3.55 7.21
C LEU A 182 6.56 3.48 6.57
N LEU A 183 6.87 2.43 5.80
CA LEU A 183 8.22 2.19 5.29
C LEU A 183 8.79 3.35 4.46
N GLN A 184 8.15 3.71 3.34
CA GLN A 184 8.70 4.71 2.42
C GLN A 184 8.88 6.06 3.12
N THR A 185 7.86 6.52 3.85
CA THR A 185 7.91 7.82 4.55
C THR A 185 9.07 7.93 5.54
N ARG A 186 9.34 6.86 6.30
CA ARG A 186 10.46 6.85 7.25
C ARG A 186 11.82 6.73 6.56
N LEU A 187 11.91 5.94 5.48
CA LEU A 187 13.14 5.88 4.67
C LEU A 187 13.45 7.24 4.05
N GLU A 188 12.47 7.93 3.49
CA GLU A 188 12.68 9.26 2.89
C GLU A 188 13.25 10.26 3.89
N ALA A 189 12.80 10.20 5.14
CA ALA A 189 13.29 11.05 6.23
C ALA A 189 14.76 10.77 6.63
N VAL A 190 15.32 9.61 6.24
CA VAL A 190 16.67 9.18 6.66
C VAL A 190 17.64 9.12 5.49
N VAL A 191 17.25 8.55 4.36
CA VAL A 191 18.13 8.27 3.21
C VAL A 191 17.74 9.04 1.94
N GLY A 192 16.64 9.80 1.99
CA GLY A 192 16.17 10.63 0.87
C GLY A 192 15.18 9.94 -0.06
N ARG A 193 14.56 10.75 -0.93
CA ARG A 193 13.36 10.41 -1.70
C ARG A 193 13.54 9.23 -2.65
N ILE A 194 14.55 9.33 -3.52
CA ILE A 194 14.75 8.35 -4.60
C ILE A 194 15.07 6.98 -4.04
N VAL A 195 15.99 6.91 -3.06
CA VAL A 195 16.38 5.66 -2.42
C VAL A 195 15.17 5.01 -1.75
N ALA A 196 14.36 5.78 -1.03
CA ALA A 196 13.18 5.24 -0.37
C ALA A 196 12.14 4.68 -1.35
N VAL A 197 11.84 5.38 -2.45
CA VAL A 197 10.92 4.88 -3.49
C VAL A 197 11.42 3.56 -4.07
N VAL A 198 12.70 3.50 -4.45
CA VAL A 198 13.30 2.31 -5.07
C VAL A 198 13.33 1.13 -4.08
N VAL A 199 13.80 1.34 -2.85
CA VAL A 199 13.86 0.28 -1.83
C VAL A 199 12.47 -0.23 -1.49
N THR A 200 11.49 0.65 -1.30
CA THR A 200 10.12 0.24 -1.03
C THR A 200 9.53 -0.55 -2.21
N ALA A 201 9.71 -0.09 -3.45
CA ALA A 201 9.20 -0.82 -4.63
C ALA A 201 9.87 -2.19 -4.81
N ALA A 202 11.18 -2.29 -4.53
CA ALA A 202 11.91 -3.55 -4.57
C ALA A 202 11.39 -4.54 -3.52
N LEU A 203 11.24 -4.11 -2.26
CA LEU A 203 10.69 -4.95 -1.18
C LEU A 203 9.24 -5.35 -1.44
N PHE A 204 8.44 -4.41 -1.96
CA PHE A 204 7.07 -4.65 -2.38
C PHE A 204 6.99 -5.74 -3.44
N THR A 205 7.86 -5.70 -4.44
CA THR A 205 7.94 -6.73 -5.48
C THR A 205 8.43 -8.06 -4.90
N ALA A 206 9.48 -8.02 -4.09
CA ALA A 206 10.15 -9.22 -3.58
C ALA A 206 9.21 -10.13 -2.77
N TRP A 207 8.31 -9.57 -1.95
CA TRP A 207 7.43 -10.40 -1.13
C TRP A 207 6.35 -11.14 -1.94
N HIS A 208 5.99 -10.65 -3.13
CA HIS A 208 5.01 -11.32 -3.99
C HIS A 208 5.57 -12.62 -4.59
N LEU A 209 6.85 -12.62 -4.96
CA LEU A 209 7.48 -13.69 -5.74
C LEU A 209 7.39 -15.08 -5.08
N PRO A 210 7.64 -15.27 -3.77
CA PRO A 210 7.57 -16.57 -3.11
C PRO A 210 6.26 -17.32 -3.32
N SER A 211 5.14 -16.63 -3.03
CA SER A 211 3.81 -17.23 -3.14
C SER A 211 3.51 -17.63 -4.58
N ARG A 212 3.90 -16.82 -5.56
CA ARG A 212 3.66 -17.13 -6.98
C ARG A 212 4.56 -18.27 -7.46
N TYR A 213 5.84 -18.23 -7.10
CA TYR A 213 6.76 -19.32 -7.42
C TYR A 213 6.30 -20.68 -6.90
N LEU A 214 5.61 -20.74 -5.76
CA LEU A 214 5.14 -22.00 -5.18
C LEU A 214 3.71 -22.39 -5.60
N LEU A 215 2.84 -21.43 -5.92
CA LEU A 215 1.39 -21.67 -5.98
C LEU A 215 0.70 -21.08 -7.21
N SER A 216 1.35 -20.22 -8.01
CA SER A 216 0.65 -19.57 -9.12
C SER A 216 0.43 -20.48 -10.32
N ASP A 217 -0.65 -20.20 -11.03
CA ASP A 217 -0.95 -20.70 -12.36
C ASP A 217 -1.55 -19.55 -13.19
N GLY A 218 -1.38 -19.60 -14.50
CA GLY A 218 -1.87 -18.60 -15.45
C GLY A 218 -1.02 -17.32 -15.56
N VAL A 219 -1.69 -16.17 -15.57
CA VAL A 219 -1.10 -14.87 -15.94
C VAL A 219 -0.08 -14.33 -14.94
N GLU A 220 -0.17 -14.75 -13.68
CA GLU A 220 0.79 -14.37 -12.63
C GLU A 220 2.11 -15.17 -12.74
N GLY A 221 2.12 -16.22 -13.55
CA GLY A 221 3.25 -17.12 -13.77
C GLY A 221 2.92 -18.57 -13.41
N GLN A 222 3.87 -19.47 -13.66
CA GLN A 222 3.74 -20.90 -13.43
C GLN A 222 4.58 -21.34 -12.22
N ALA A 223 3.97 -22.08 -11.29
CA ALA A 223 4.67 -22.60 -10.13
C ALA A 223 5.91 -23.43 -10.52
N GLY A 224 7.04 -23.17 -9.87
CA GLY A 224 8.34 -23.77 -10.19
C GLY A 224 9.10 -23.10 -11.35
N ASP A 225 8.47 -22.22 -12.13
CA ASP A 225 9.12 -21.47 -13.20
C ASP A 225 9.37 -20.01 -12.77
N LEU A 226 10.60 -19.76 -12.32
CA LEU A 226 11.03 -18.44 -11.89
C LEU A 226 10.93 -17.39 -13.00
N SER A 227 11.21 -17.77 -14.26
CA SER A 227 11.19 -16.83 -15.38
C SER A 227 9.77 -16.37 -15.67
N SER A 228 8.82 -17.31 -15.69
CA SER A 228 7.40 -17.04 -15.84
C SER A 228 6.87 -16.15 -14.72
N VAL A 229 7.22 -16.41 -13.46
CA VAL A 229 6.81 -15.59 -12.30
C VAL A 229 7.43 -14.20 -12.30
N LEU A 230 8.70 -14.06 -12.71
CA LEU A 230 9.34 -12.75 -12.82
C LEU A 230 8.68 -11.88 -13.90
N ILE A 231 8.24 -12.48 -15.00
CA ILE A 231 7.56 -11.77 -16.09
C ILE A 231 6.09 -11.51 -15.74
N GLY A 232 5.36 -12.52 -15.26
CA GLY A 232 3.93 -12.45 -14.98
C GLY A 232 3.57 -11.68 -13.71
N THR A 233 4.44 -11.71 -12.70
CA THR A 233 4.23 -11.01 -11.41
C THR A 233 5.30 -9.96 -11.14
N GLY A 234 6.58 -10.33 -11.23
CA GLY A 234 7.67 -9.46 -10.80
C GLY A 234 7.70 -8.10 -11.51
N ALA A 235 7.73 -8.09 -12.83
CA ALA A 235 7.78 -6.86 -13.62
C ALA A 235 6.50 -6.01 -13.46
N PRO A 236 5.26 -6.55 -13.58
CA PRO A 236 4.05 -5.78 -13.34
C PRO A 236 3.98 -5.17 -11.94
N VAL A 237 4.25 -5.96 -10.90
CA VAL A 237 4.22 -5.49 -9.51
C VAL A 237 5.29 -4.43 -9.26
N LEU A 238 6.49 -4.55 -9.85
CA LEU A 238 7.52 -3.52 -9.74
C LEU A 238 7.09 -2.20 -10.37
N ILE A 239 6.49 -2.24 -11.57
CA ILE A 239 6.00 -1.05 -12.26
C ILE A 239 4.91 -0.36 -11.42
N VAL A 240 3.92 -1.12 -10.96
CA VAL A 240 2.85 -0.60 -10.08
C VAL A 240 3.45 -0.06 -8.78
N GLY A 241 4.38 -0.78 -8.17
CA GLY A 241 5.06 -0.40 -6.93
C GLY A 241 5.86 0.91 -7.06
N LEU A 242 6.49 1.16 -8.21
CA LEU A 242 7.15 2.42 -8.52
C LEU A 242 6.14 3.56 -8.74
N VAL A 243 5.05 3.32 -9.48
CA VAL A 243 3.99 4.31 -9.72
C VAL A 243 3.36 4.75 -8.41
N LEU A 244 2.94 3.80 -7.56
CA LEU A 244 2.36 4.09 -6.25
C LEU A 244 3.37 4.80 -5.34
N GLY A 245 4.64 4.39 -5.39
CA GLY A 245 5.72 5.04 -4.63
C GLY A 245 5.95 6.50 -5.04
N LEU A 246 5.92 6.80 -6.35
CA LEU A 246 6.06 8.16 -6.87
C LEU A 246 4.81 9.02 -6.58
N LEU A 247 3.62 8.44 -6.67
CA LEU A 247 2.37 9.12 -6.30
C LEU A 247 2.35 9.45 -4.80
N TRP A 248 2.82 8.54 -3.94
CA TRP A 248 3.02 8.81 -2.52
C TRP A 248 4.01 9.95 -2.30
N ASP A 249 5.19 9.88 -2.94
CA ASP A 249 6.23 10.90 -2.83
C ASP A 249 5.73 12.30 -3.24
N ARG A 250 4.86 12.36 -4.26
CA ARG A 250 4.32 13.63 -4.75
C ARG A 250 3.16 14.16 -3.91
N HIS A 251 2.18 13.32 -3.59
CA HIS A 251 0.87 13.75 -3.10
C HIS A 251 0.59 13.47 -1.62
N ARG A 252 1.27 12.49 -1.02
CA ARG A 252 1.06 12.06 0.38
C ARG A 252 -0.41 11.82 0.77
N SER A 253 -1.22 11.28 -0.14
CA SER A 253 -2.63 11.00 0.13
C SER A 253 -2.87 9.49 0.20
N LEU A 254 -2.88 8.97 1.43
CA LEU A 254 -3.06 7.53 1.68
C LEU A 254 -4.43 7.02 1.20
N PRO A 255 -5.56 7.73 1.42
CA PRO A 255 -6.85 7.29 0.90
C PRO A 255 -6.89 7.17 -0.63
N VAL A 256 -6.22 8.10 -1.35
CA VAL A 256 -6.16 8.07 -2.82
C VAL A 256 -5.36 6.87 -3.31
N LEU A 257 -4.24 6.53 -2.66
CA LEU A 257 -3.47 5.35 -3.02
C LEU A 257 -4.20 4.04 -2.73
N ILE A 258 -4.87 3.95 -1.57
CA ILE A 258 -5.69 2.78 -1.22
C ILE A 258 -6.78 2.59 -2.27
N VAL A 259 -7.49 3.65 -2.67
CA VAL A 259 -8.55 3.54 -3.68
C VAL A 259 -8.01 3.23 -5.07
N LEU A 260 -6.86 3.78 -5.46
CA LEU A 260 -6.19 3.45 -6.71
C LEU A 260 -5.81 1.97 -6.76
N HIS A 261 -5.09 1.50 -5.74
CA HIS A 261 -4.66 0.11 -5.63
C HIS A 261 -5.87 -0.83 -5.60
N TRP A 262 -6.87 -0.52 -4.77
CA TRP A 262 -8.11 -1.29 -4.73
C TRP A 262 -8.79 -1.37 -6.09
N GLY A 263 -8.84 -0.26 -6.84
CA GLY A 263 -9.37 -0.25 -8.20
C GLY A 263 -8.61 -1.15 -9.17
N VAL A 264 -7.29 -1.32 -9.00
CA VAL A 264 -6.49 -2.26 -9.80
C VAL A 264 -6.91 -3.70 -9.51
N ASP A 265 -7.06 -4.06 -8.25
CA ASP A 265 -7.35 -5.45 -7.84
C ASP A 265 -8.83 -5.83 -7.93
N LEU A 266 -9.71 -4.84 -7.99
CA LEU A 266 -11.16 -5.04 -7.94
C LEU A 266 -11.68 -5.88 -9.14
N PRO A 267 -11.36 -5.59 -10.41
CA PRO A 267 -11.85 -6.41 -11.53
C PRO A 267 -11.41 -7.89 -11.48
N PRO A 268 -10.12 -8.23 -11.29
CA PRO A 268 -9.72 -9.63 -11.18
C PRO A 268 -10.36 -10.32 -9.97
N ALA A 269 -10.46 -9.66 -8.80
CA ALA A 269 -11.09 -10.26 -7.63
C ALA A 269 -12.59 -10.51 -7.82
N VAL A 270 -13.33 -9.59 -8.47
CA VAL A 270 -14.75 -9.79 -8.81
C VAL A 270 -14.94 -10.93 -9.80
N ARG A 271 -14.11 -11.01 -10.86
CA ARG A 271 -14.17 -12.14 -11.81
C ARG A 271 -14.00 -13.47 -11.09
N HIS A 272 -13.01 -13.57 -10.22
CA HIS A 272 -12.70 -14.78 -9.49
C HIS A 272 -13.79 -15.16 -8.49
N ALA A 273 -14.30 -14.19 -7.72
CA ALA A 273 -15.41 -14.41 -6.78
C ALA A 273 -16.74 -14.81 -7.46
N LEU A 274 -16.89 -14.55 -8.75
CA LEU A 274 -18.00 -15.03 -9.58
C LEU A 274 -17.74 -16.41 -10.22
N GLY A 275 -16.63 -17.07 -9.89
CA GLY A 275 -16.25 -18.39 -10.40
C GLY A 275 -15.43 -18.37 -11.70
N GLY A 276 -14.99 -17.19 -12.15
CA GLY A 276 -14.14 -17.06 -13.32
C GLY A 276 -12.70 -17.47 -13.03
N ARG A 277 -12.10 -18.31 -13.88
CA ARG A 277 -10.66 -18.65 -13.84
C ARG A 277 -9.84 -17.62 -14.59
N PHE A 278 -8.55 -17.47 -14.26
CA PHE A 278 -7.62 -16.56 -14.95
C PHE A 278 -7.06 -17.15 -16.22
#